data_AF-A0A7C0UGE0-F1
#
_entry.id   AF-A0A7C0UGE0-F1
#
_cell.length_a   1.000
_cell.length_b   1.000
_cell.length_c   1.000
_cell.angle_alpha   90.00
_cell.angle_beta   90.00
_cell.angle_gamma   90.00
#
_symmetry.space_group_name_H-M   'P 1'
#
loop_
_entity.id
_entity.type
_entity.pdbx_description
1 polymer ?
#
loop_
_entity_poly.entity_id
_entity_poly.type
_entity_poly.pdbx_seq_one_letter_code
_entity_poly.pdbx_strand_id
1 'polypeptide(L)'
;MTSREIRESFLRFFSEKGHAVVKSSPLVPHDDPSLLFTNAGMVQFKGVFLGIESRPYRRAASCQKCMRAGGKHSDLENVGHTARHHTFFEMLGNFSFGDYFKKEAISLAWELLTEWFKLPKERLYATVYEEDDEAERIWKDETGIEHSRIVRLGAKDNFWQMADTGPCGPCSEILIDQGESVGCGSKECAPGCDCDRFLELWNLVFMQYNRDEEGKLTPLPHPSIDTGMGLERITAVLQGKLNNFDTDLFEPIIREISTLSGIKYGASPDTDASIRVIADHVRATTFLLSEGVVPSNEGRGYVLRRIIRRASRHARLLNLHEPCLYKIVIPVIDSMGDLYPEITDERERTQKLLRIEEESFTRTIELGMNILDEVIARIKKQGETVIPGEDVFKLHDTYGFPLDLARDIAMDAGLSIDEEGFQREMEMQRKRARAVWSAEDRTMTSVYSEIVKE
;
A
#
# COMPACT_ATOMS: atom_id res chain seq x y z
N MET A 1 22.85 -6.07 7.69
CA MET A 1 22.38 -7.08 6.71
C MET A 1 21.73 -6.34 5.55
N THR A 2 21.94 -6.80 4.32
CA THR A 2 21.20 -6.30 3.14
C THR A 2 19.76 -6.82 3.18
N SER A 3 18.85 -6.17 2.48
CA SER A 3 17.46 -6.62 2.33
C SER A 3 17.35 -8.04 1.77
N ARG A 4 18.25 -8.40 0.84
CA ARG A 4 18.38 -9.76 0.29
C ARG A 4 18.75 -10.76 1.38
N GLU A 5 19.78 -10.48 2.17
CA GLU A 5 20.20 -11.34 3.29
C GLU A 5 19.09 -11.48 4.35
N ILE A 6 18.34 -10.41 4.64
CA ILE A 6 17.23 -10.43 5.59
C ILE A 6 16.12 -11.36 5.10
N ARG A 7 15.71 -11.23 3.84
CA ARG A 7 14.69 -12.09 3.21
C ARG A 7 15.12 -13.56 3.22
N GLU A 8 16.34 -13.84 2.77
CA GLU A 8 16.88 -15.21 2.74
C GLU A 8 17.00 -15.80 4.15
N SER A 9 17.43 -14.99 5.13
CA SER A 9 17.54 -15.40 6.53
C SER A 9 16.18 -15.71 7.14
N PHE A 10 15.14 -14.92 6.85
CA PHE A 10 13.77 -15.17 7.30
C PHE A 10 13.27 -16.53 6.77
N LEU A 11 13.37 -16.75 5.46
CA LEU A 11 12.87 -17.98 4.83
C LEU A 11 13.68 -19.20 5.29
N ARG A 12 15.00 -19.07 5.46
CA ARG A 12 15.86 -20.12 6.00
C ARG A 12 15.48 -20.46 7.44
N PHE A 13 15.31 -19.46 8.30
CA PHE A 13 14.90 -19.66 9.69
C PHE A 13 13.62 -20.50 9.79
N PHE A 14 12.56 -20.13 9.07
CA PHE A 14 11.32 -20.89 9.11
C PHE A 14 11.42 -22.26 8.41
N SER A 15 12.22 -22.38 7.36
CA SER A 15 12.50 -23.67 6.74
C SER A 15 13.16 -24.65 7.73
N GLU A 16 14.11 -24.18 8.55
CA GLU A 16 14.74 -24.97 9.61
C GLU A 16 13.77 -25.36 10.74
N LYS A 17 12.64 -24.64 10.87
CA LYS A 17 11.55 -24.93 11.82
C LYS A 17 10.41 -25.75 11.21
N GLY A 18 10.64 -26.30 10.01
CA GLY A 18 9.73 -27.22 9.33
C GLY A 18 8.64 -26.56 8.49
N HIS A 19 8.75 -25.26 8.20
CA HIS A 19 7.83 -24.58 7.28
C HIS A 19 8.20 -24.85 5.83
N ALA A 20 7.19 -25.11 5.00
CA ALA A 20 7.39 -25.13 3.56
C ALA A 20 7.63 -23.70 3.04
N VAL A 21 8.71 -23.47 2.30
CA VAL A 21 8.93 -22.18 1.65
C VAL A 21 8.06 -22.10 0.40
N VAL A 22 7.12 -21.16 0.38
CA VAL A 22 6.13 -20.97 -0.70
C VAL A 22 6.46 -19.69 -1.46
N LYS A 23 6.35 -19.74 -2.79
CA LYS A 23 6.56 -18.57 -3.65
C LYS A 23 5.47 -17.52 -3.40
N SER A 24 5.82 -16.25 -3.60
CA SER A 24 4.83 -15.17 -3.65
C SER A 24 3.76 -15.49 -4.68
N SER A 25 2.49 -15.26 -4.34
CA SER A 25 1.43 -15.22 -5.35
C SER A 25 1.52 -13.91 -6.16
N PRO A 26 0.80 -13.82 -7.29
CA PRO A 26 0.61 -12.56 -8.00
C PRO A 26 -0.04 -11.48 -7.10
N LEU A 27 0.20 -10.21 -7.45
CA LEU A 27 -0.51 -9.05 -6.94
C LEU A 27 -1.98 -9.03 -7.36
N VAL A 28 -2.32 -9.69 -8.47
CA VAL A 28 -3.68 -9.79 -8.98
C VAL A 28 -4.31 -11.12 -8.52
N PRO A 29 -5.21 -11.12 -7.52
CA PRO A 29 -5.89 -12.35 -7.12
C PRO A 29 -6.87 -12.78 -8.22
N HIS A 30 -6.75 -14.04 -8.66
CA HIS A 30 -7.59 -14.61 -9.72
C HIS A 30 -8.95 -15.08 -9.20
N ASP A 31 -9.00 -15.59 -7.96
CA ASP A 31 -10.19 -16.27 -7.40
C ASP A 31 -10.90 -15.46 -6.30
N ASP A 32 -10.55 -14.18 -6.13
CA ASP A 32 -11.19 -13.30 -5.15
C ASP A 32 -11.63 -11.95 -5.77
N PRO A 33 -12.90 -11.82 -6.16
CA PRO A 33 -13.41 -10.57 -6.74
C PRO A 33 -13.57 -9.45 -5.71
N SER A 34 -13.48 -9.75 -4.40
CA SER A 34 -13.58 -8.73 -3.34
C SER A 34 -12.27 -7.97 -3.13
N LEU A 35 -11.15 -8.47 -3.66
CA LEU A 35 -9.82 -7.87 -3.51
C LEU A 35 -9.32 -7.27 -4.83
N LEU A 36 -9.00 -5.97 -4.79
CA LEU A 36 -8.33 -5.31 -5.91
C LEU A 36 -6.91 -5.84 -6.09
N PHE A 37 -6.14 -5.96 -5.01
CA PHE A 37 -4.79 -6.51 -5.05
C PHE A 37 -4.50 -7.35 -3.81
N THR A 38 -3.52 -8.24 -3.92
CA THR A 38 -2.94 -8.97 -2.79
C THR A 38 -2.31 -7.97 -1.83
N ASN A 39 -2.90 -7.77 -0.65
CA ASN A 39 -2.48 -6.78 0.35
C ASN A 39 -1.73 -7.39 1.55
N ALA A 40 -1.70 -8.72 1.65
CA ALA A 40 -1.07 -9.47 2.73
C ALA A 40 -0.62 -10.87 2.27
N GLY A 41 0.32 -11.46 3.02
CA GLY A 41 0.85 -12.82 2.81
C GLY A 41 -0.22 -13.92 2.84
N MET A 42 -1.22 -13.78 3.71
CA MET A 42 -2.27 -14.78 3.93
C MET A 42 -3.25 -14.96 2.77
N VAL A 43 -3.33 -14.00 1.84
CA VAL A 43 -4.37 -13.99 0.78
C VAL A 43 -4.32 -15.28 -0.05
N GLN A 44 -3.13 -15.74 -0.43
CA GLN A 44 -2.95 -16.99 -1.16
C GLN A 44 -3.30 -18.26 -0.37
N PHE A 45 -3.50 -18.14 0.94
CA PHE A 45 -3.84 -19.22 1.86
C PHE A 45 -5.27 -19.08 2.43
N LYS A 46 -6.07 -18.10 1.97
CA LYS A 46 -7.44 -17.85 2.45
C LYS A 46 -8.30 -19.12 2.43
N GLY A 47 -8.28 -19.88 1.34
CA GLY A 47 -9.02 -21.13 1.22
C GLY A 47 -8.56 -22.21 2.20
N VAL A 48 -7.27 -22.21 2.57
CA VAL A 48 -6.69 -23.15 3.55
C VAL A 48 -7.14 -22.81 4.96
N PHE A 49 -7.11 -21.52 5.35
CA PHE A 49 -7.61 -21.08 6.65
C PHE A 49 -9.10 -21.37 6.85
N LEU A 50 -9.89 -21.27 5.78
CA LEU A 50 -11.32 -21.59 5.78
C LEU A 50 -11.60 -23.11 5.73
N GLY A 51 -10.59 -23.95 5.52
CA GLY A 51 -10.75 -25.40 5.36
C GLY A 51 -11.37 -25.84 4.02
N ILE A 52 -11.45 -24.93 3.05
CA ILE A 52 -11.97 -25.17 1.69
C ILE A 52 -10.90 -25.87 0.85
N GLU A 53 -9.64 -25.49 1.05
CA GLU A 53 -8.48 -26.07 0.38
C GLU A 53 -7.59 -26.83 1.36
N SER A 54 -6.89 -27.84 0.84
CA SER A 54 -5.84 -28.54 1.59
C SER A 54 -4.50 -28.40 0.89
N ARG A 55 -3.42 -28.43 1.67
CA ARG A 55 -2.03 -28.37 1.20
C ARG A 55 -1.27 -29.59 1.72
N PRO A 56 -0.19 -30.03 1.04
CA PRO A 56 0.62 -31.15 1.50
C PRO A 56 1.46 -30.80 2.75
N TYR A 57 1.45 -29.53 3.17
CA TYR A 57 2.13 -29.01 4.35
C TYR A 57 1.12 -28.35 5.29
N ARG A 58 1.45 -28.33 6.59
CA ARG A 58 0.66 -27.64 7.63
C ARG A 58 1.29 -26.33 8.11
N ARG A 59 2.53 -26.06 7.68
CA ARG A 59 3.31 -24.87 8.00
C ARG A 59 3.86 -24.29 6.71
N ALA A 60 3.81 -22.99 6.54
CA ALA A 60 4.35 -22.31 5.36
C ALA A 60 5.07 -21.02 5.74
N ALA A 61 6.06 -20.62 4.95
CA ALA A 61 6.67 -19.30 5.03
C ALA A 61 6.83 -18.72 3.62
N SER A 62 6.61 -17.42 3.46
CA SER A 62 6.74 -16.73 2.18
C SER A 62 7.23 -15.30 2.33
N CYS A 63 7.71 -14.74 1.22
CA CYS A 63 7.95 -13.30 1.05
C CYS A 63 6.99 -12.81 -0.03
N GLN A 64 5.83 -12.31 0.40
CA GLN A 64 4.73 -11.97 -0.48
C GLN A 64 4.86 -10.52 -0.98
N LYS A 65 4.79 -10.35 -2.30
CA LYS A 65 4.54 -9.05 -2.93
C LYS A 65 3.17 -8.53 -2.52
N CYS A 66 3.10 -7.36 -1.92
CA CYS A 66 1.88 -6.76 -1.42
C CYS A 66 1.64 -5.39 -2.08
N MET A 67 0.38 -5.06 -2.29
CA MET A 67 -0.05 -3.75 -2.79
C MET A 67 -1.16 -3.17 -1.92
N ARG A 68 -0.95 -1.94 -1.45
CA ARG A 68 -1.89 -1.14 -0.64
C ARG A 68 -2.20 0.17 -1.35
N ALA A 69 -2.87 0.05 -2.49
CA ALA A 69 -3.22 1.19 -3.35
C ALA A 69 -4.71 1.20 -3.75
N GLY A 70 -5.58 0.58 -2.95
CA GLY A 70 -7.02 0.56 -3.19
C GLY A 70 -7.82 -0.16 -2.09
N GLY A 71 -9.12 0.11 -2.04
CA GLY A 71 -10.01 -0.42 -1.00
C GLY A 71 -9.74 0.17 0.39
N LYS A 72 -10.08 -0.57 1.44
CA LYS A 72 -9.95 -0.15 2.84
C LYS A 72 -8.50 0.10 3.30
N HIS A 73 -7.54 -0.58 2.67
CA HIS A 73 -6.12 -0.57 3.06
C HIS A 73 -5.27 0.23 2.08
N SER A 74 -5.72 1.42 1.66
CA SER A 74 -4.99 2.25 0.71
C SER A 74 -3.99 3.16 1.43
N ASP A 75 -2.71 2.96 1.20
CA ASP A 75 -1.60 3.77 1.69
C ASP A 75 -1.13 4.82 0.69
N LEU A 76 -1.78 4.92 -0.48
CA LEU A 76 -1.38 5.77 -1.59
C LEU A 76 -1.11 7.22 -1.16
N GLU A 77 -1.98 7.82 -0.34
CA GLU A 77 -1.78 9.21 0.14
C GLU A 77 -0.65 9.37 1.15
N ASN A 78 -0.26 8.31 1.84
CA ASN A 78 0.79 8.36 2.86
C ASN A 78 2.20 8.30 2.26
N VAL A 79 2.32 7.81 1.02
CA VAL A 79 3.61 7.63 0.33
C VAL A 79 4.23 8.99 0.02
N GLY A 80 5.51 9.13 0.38
CA GLY A 80 6.29 10.37 0.22
C GLY A 80 6.23 11.30 1.43
N HIS A 81 5.13 11.27 2.18
CA HIS A 81 4.94 12.10 3.38
C HIS A 81 5.43 11.41 4.65
N THR A 82 5.39 10.08 4.69
CA THR A 82 5.81 9.29 5.85
C THR A 82 7.05 8.47 5.54
N ALA A 83 7.75 8.05 6.60
CA ALA A 83 8.98 7.27 6.49
C ALA A 83 8.75 5.77 6.22
N ARG A 84 7.49 5.30 6.30
CA ARG A 84 7.17 3.86 6.43
C ARG A 84 6.13 3.30 5.47
N HIS A 85 5.32 4.16 4.82
CA HIS A 85 4.24 3.71 3.95
C HIS A 85 4.68 3.62 2.50
N HIS A 86 4.21 2.58 1.83
CA HIS A 86 4.52 2.22 0.45
C HIS A 86 3.23 1.78 -0.24
N THR A 87 3.13 2.00 -1.55
CA THR A 87 2.07 1.35 -2.33
C THR A 87 2.41 -0.12 -2.52
N PHE A 88 3.66 -0.41 -2.89
CA PHE A 88 4.18 -1.75 -3.08
C PHE A 88 5.24 -2.07 -2.02
N PHE A 89 5.10 -3.21 -1.36
CA PHE A 89 6.06 -3.67 -0.35
C PHE A 89 6.10 -5.19 -0.29
N GLU A 90 7.11 -5.73 0.38
CA GLU A 90 7.21 -7.17 0.61
C GLU A 90 6.85 -7.53 2.05
N MET A 91 5.99 -8.52 2.22
CA MET A 91 5.59 -9.04 3.53
C MET A 91 6.21 -10.40 3.76
N LEU A 92 7.07 -10.48 4.76
CA LEU A 92 7.62 -11.73 5.29
C LEU A 92 6.60 -12.35 6.24
N GLY A 93 6.10 -13.54 5.92
CA GLY A 93 5.07 -14.20 6.72
C GLY A 93 5.38 -15.66 6.97
N ASN A 94 5.08 -16.12 8.18
CA ASN A 94 4.98 -17.53 8.54
C ASN A 94 3.54 -17.87 8.95
N PHE A 95 3.09 -19.04 8.50
CA PHE A 95 1.70 -19.48 8.57
C PHE A 95 1.61 -20.88 9.18
N SER A 96 0.57 -21.09 9.99
CA SER A 96 0.24 -22.37 10.62
C SER A 96 -1.20 -22.71 10.31
N PHE A 97 -1.43 -23.86 9.69
CA PHE A 97 -2.77 -24.32 9.28
C PHE A 97 -3.22 -25.44 10.23
N GLY A 98 -3.83 -25.06 11.36
CA GLY A 98 -4.27 -26.01 12.39
C GLY A 98 -3.15 -26.85 13.00
N ASP A 99 -1.95 -26.27 13.13
CA ASP A 99 -0.76 -26.96 13.67
C ASP A 99 -0.30 -26.32 14.99
N TYR A 100 0.67 -25.42 14.98
CA TYR A 100 1.05 -24.63 16.16
C TYR A 100 0.23 -23.35 16.29
N PHE A 101 0.18 -22.77 17.50
CA PHE A 101 -0.64 -21.58 17.78
C PHE A 101 0.18 -20.49 18.52
N LYS A 102 -0.45 -19.72 19.42
CA LYS A 102 0.12 -18.52 20.05
C LYS A 102 1.52 -18.72 20.64
N LYS A 103 1.71 -19.78 21.43
CA LYS A 103 2.97 -20.03 22.16
C LYS A 103 4.16 -20.13 21.21
N GLU A 104 4.06 -21.01 20.21
CA GLU A 104 5.11 -21.21 19.23
C GLU A 104 5.24 -20.00 18.29
N ALA A 105 4.14 -19.35 17.91
CA ALA A 105 4.18 -18.16 17.06
C ALA A 105 5.00 -17.03 17.71
N ILE A 106 4.71 -16.72 18.99
CA ILE A 106 5.42 -15.71 19.77
C ILE A 106 6.89 -16.13 19.96
N SER A 107 7.15 -17.38 20.32
CA SER A 107 8.51 -17.89 20.54
C SER A 107 9.38 -17.81 19.28
N LEU A 108 8.83 -18.20 18.12
CA LEU A 108 9.55 -18.17 16.83
C LEU A 108 9.83 -16.73 16.39
N ALA A 109 8.87 -15.82 16.53
CA ALA A 109 9.06 -14.42 16.18
C ALA A 109 10.13 -13.78 17.08
N TRP A 110 10.09 -14.04 18.38
CA TRP A 110 11.07 -13.54 19.34
C TRP A 110 12.47 -14.10 19.08
N GLU A 111 12.60 -15.40 18.79
CA GLU A 111 13.86 -16.05 18.43
C GLU A 111 14.46 -15.41 17.17
N LEU A 112 13.67 -15.22 16.11
CA LEU A 112 14.17 -14.60 14.89
C LEU A 112 14.68 -13.17 15.14
N LEU A 113 13.88 -12.33 15.79
CA LEU A 113 14.25 -10.92 16.01
C LEU A 113 15.47 -10.77 16.92
N THR A 114 15.54 -11.56 17.98
CA THR A 114 16.56 -11.35 19.03
C THR A 114 17.79 -12.24 18.87
N GLU A 115 17.65 -13.44 18.31
CA GLU A 115 18.75 -14.39 18.17
C GLU A 115 19.32 -14.46 16.75
N TRP A 116 18.51 -14.25 15.72
CA TRP A 116 19.02 -14.24 14.33
C TRP A 116 19.35 -12.83 13.85
N PHE A 117 18.41 -11.90 14.02
CA PHE A 117 18.59 -10.50 13.64
C PHE A 117 19.30 -9.66 14.71
N LYS A 118 19.50 -10.22 15.91
CA LYS A 118 20.26 -9.60 17.01
C LYS A 118 19.74 -8.20 17.38
N LEU A 119 18.43 -7.99 17.29
CA LEU A 119 17.82 -6.76 17.77
C LEU A 119 17.94 -6.66 19.30
N PRO A 120 18.22 -5.46 19.84
CA PRO A 120 18.32 -5.25 21.28
C PRO A 120 16.97 -5.49 21.96
N LYS A 121 16.91 -6.51 22.83
CA LYS A 121 15.69 -6.93 23.57
C LYS A 121 15.08 -5.78 24.36
N GLU A 122 15.91 -4.87 24.87
CA GLU A 122 15.52 -3.72 25.66
C GLU A 122 14.79 -2.62 24.88
N ARG A 123 14.82 -2.67 23.54
CA ARG A 123 14.08 -1.74 22.68
C ARG A 123 12.81 -2.36 22.11
N LEU A 124 12.59 -3.65 22.31
CA LEU A 124 11.41 -4.34 21.80
C LEU A 124 10.25 -4.24 22.78
N TYR A 125 9.07 -3.99 22.23
CA TYR A 125 7.78 -3.98 22.91
C TYR A 125 6.87 -5.00 22.23
N ALA A 126 5.93 -5.54 23.00
CA ALA A 126 4.85 -6.36 22.49
C ALA A 126 3.52 -5.69 22.82
N THR A 127 2.58 -5.68 21.88
CA THR A 127 1.19 -5.34 22.19
C THR A 127 0.31 -6.59 22.08
N VAL A 128 -0.77 -6.63 22.85
CA VAL A 128 -1.76 -7.71 22.82
C VAL A 128 -3.17 -7.12 22.89
N TYR A 129 -4.14 -7.83 22.31
CA TYR A 129 -5.54 -7.47 22.45
C TYR A 129 -5.96 -7.41 23.92
N GLU A 130 -6.72 -6.39 24.29
CA GLU A 130 -7.08 -6.12 25.68
C GLU A 130 -7.81 -7.26 26.39
N GLU A 131 -8.48 -8.15 25.64
CA GLU A 131 -9.18 -9.33 26.15
C GLU A 131 -8.36 -10.64 26.01
N ASP A 132 -7.12 -10.59 25.50
CA ASP A 132 -6.27 -11.76 25.26
C ASP A 132 -5.22 -11.97 26.38
N ASP A 133 -5.70 -12.41 27.55
CA ASP A 133 -4.85 -12.75 28.71
C ASP A 133 -3.84 -13.88 28.42
N GLU A 134 -4.15 -14.75 27.46
CA GLU A 134 -3.28 -15.85 27.09
C GLU A 134 -2.02 -15.34 26.39
N ALA A 135 -2.16 -14.41 25.44
CA ALA A 135 -1.02 -13.83 24.74
C ALA A 135 -0.09 -13.07 25.67
N GLU A 136 -0.62 -12.26 26.60
CA GLU A 136 0.19 -11.55 27.60
C GLU A 136 1.03 -12.52 28.45
N ARG A 137 0.40 -13.59 28.94
CA ARG A 137 1.09 -14.61 29.74
C ARG A 137 2.18 -15.31 28.93
N ILE A 138 1.91 -15.66 27.68
CA ILE A 138 2.90 -16.30 26.79
C ILE A 138 4.10 -15.37 26.56
N TRP A 139 3.88 -14.08 26.28
CA TRP A 139 4.97 -13.12 26.15
C TRP A 139 5.84 -13.10 27.40
N LYS A 140 5.23 -13.04 28.58
CA LYS A 140 5.95 -13.03 29.85
C LYS A 140 6.73 -14.33 30.14
N ASP A 141 6.14 -15.48 29.84
CA ASP A 141 6.67 -16.78 30.25
C ASP A 141 7.68 -17.34 29.23
N GLU A 142 7.48 -17.07 27.94
CA GLU A 142 8.27 -17.65 26.85
C GLU A 142 9.31 -16.68 26.28
N THR A 143 9.13 -15.38 26.49
CA THR A 143 10.05 -14.37 25.99
C THR A 143 10.65 -13.60 27.16
N GLY A 144 11.97 -13.38 27.14
CA GLY A 144 12.66 -12.57 28.16
C GLY A 144 12.33 -11.08 28.08
N ILE A 145 11.14 -10.70 27.60
CA ILE A 145 10.66 -9.34 27.53
C ILE A 145 10.28 -8.86 28.93
N GLU A 146 10.60 -7.60 29.24
CA GLU A 146 10.17 -6.99 30.49
C GLU A 146 8.66 -6.79 30.50
N HIS A 147 8.01 -7.13 31.62
CA HIS A 147 6.54 -7.08 31.72
C HIS A 147 5.97 -5.68 31.43
N SER A 148 6.69 -4.62 31.82
CA SER A 148 6.28 -3.23 31.54
C SER A 148 6.33 -2.84 30.05
N ARG A 149 6.85 -3.71 29.18
CA ARG A 149 6.88 -3.52 27.72
C ARG A 149 5.85 -4.38 26.99
N ILE A 150 4.99 -5.09 27.73
CA ILE A 150 3.82 -5.77 27.19
C ILE A 150 2.63 -4.84 27.40
N VAL A 151 2.04 -4.34 26.31
CA VAL A 151 1.00 -3.30 26.34
C VAL A 151 -0.32 -3.86 25.81
N ARG A 152 -1.41 -3.66 26.54
CA ARG A 152 -2.75 -4.02 26.09
C ARG A 152 -3.34 -2.90 25.24
N LEU A 153 -3.80 -3.21 24.04
CA LEU A 153 -4.50 -2.27 23.15
C LEU A 153 -5.88 -2.82 22.73
N GLY A 154 -6.76 -1.90 22.34
CA GLY A 154 -8.14 -2.24 21.94
C GLY A 154 -8.23 -2.86 20.55
N ALA A 155 -9.46 -3.14 20.13
CA ALA A 155 -9.74 -3.84 18.86
C ALA A 155 -9.26 -3.09 17.61
N LYS A 156 -9.11 -1.76 17.68
CA LYS A 156 -8.60 -0.95 16.57
C LYS A 156 -7.18 -1.38 16.16
N ASP A 157 -6.35 -1.72 17.14
CA ASP A 157 -4.93 -1.97 16.94
C ASP A 157 -4.61 -3.47 17.03
N ASN A 158 -5.32 -4.23 17.89
CA ASN A 158 -5.00 -5.64 18.13
C ASN A 158 -6.14 -6.62 17.82
N PHE A 159 -7.06 -6.26 16.93
CA PHE A 159 -7.97 -7.20 16.30
C PHE A 159 -7.87 -7.11 14.76
N TRP A 160 -7.28 -8.13 14.15
CA TRP A 160 -7.00 -8.12 12.72
C TRP A 160 -8.13 -8.75 11.90
N GLN A 161 -8.43 -8.13 10.76
CA GLN A 161 -9.35 -8.65 9.74
C GLN A 161 -8.80 -8.35 8.34
N MET A 162 -8.94 -9.33 7.43
CA MET A 162 -8.42 -9.22 6.06
C MET A 162 -9.17 -8.15 5.26
N ALA A 163 -10.49 -8.26 5.25
CA ALA A 163 -11.43 -7.41 4.52
C ALA A 163 -12.69 -7.22 5.40
N ASP A 164 -13.82 -6.87 4.79
CA ASP A 164 -15.11 -6.78 5.50
C ASP A 164 -15.60 -8.16 5.95
N THR A 165 -15.25 -9.22 5.21
CA THR A 165 -15.51 -10.62 5.53
C THR A 165 -14.24 -11.48 5.47
N GLY A 166 -14.30 -12.67 6.05
CA GLY A 166 -13.23 -13.68 6.01
C GLY A 166 -12.55 -13.97 7.36
N PRO A 167 -11.43 -14.71 7.33
CA PRO A 167 -10.67 -15.06 8.54
C PRO A 167 -10.18 -13.82 9.30
N CYS A 168 -10.31 -13.85 10.63
CA CYS A 168 -9.95 -12.78 11.55
C CYS A 168 -9.65 -13.32 12.96
N GLY A 169 -9.14 -12.46 13.83
CA GLY A 169 -8.87 -12.80 15.22
C GLY A 169 -8.06 -11.74 15.97
N PRO A 170 -7.85 -11.93 17.28
CA PRO A 170 -6.93 -11.10 18.04
C PRO A 170 -5.52 -11.23 17.45
N CYS A 171 -4.73 -10.17 17.55
CA CYS A 171 -3.35 -10.19 17.13
C CYS A 171 -2.43 -9.59 18.19
N SER A 172 -1.14 -9.81 18.02
CA SER A 172 -0.09 -9.28 18.85
C SER A 172 1.01 -8.70 17.97
N GLU A 173 1.38 -7.46 18.20
CA GLU A 173 2.39 -6.78 17.40
C GLU A 173 3.70 -6.67 18.17
N ILE A 174 4.82 -6.81 17.46
CA ILE A 174 6.15 -6.54 17.97
C ILE A 174 6.60 -5.18 17.43
N LEU A 175 6.92 -4.27 18.34
CA LEU A 175 7.35 -2.92 18.04
C LEU A 175 8.80 -2.71 18.47
N ILE A 176 9.47 -1.77 17.82
CA ILE A 176 10.77 -1.27 18.28
C ILE A 176 10.70 0.20 18.65
N ASP A 177 11.23 0.55 19.82
CA ASP A 177 11.44 1.94 20.21
C ASP A 177 12.63 2.50 19.43
N GLN A 178 12.35 3.32 18.41
CA GLN A 178 13.34 4.02 17.57
C GLN A 178 14.08 5.13 18.32
N GLY A 179 13.61 5.52 19.50
CA GLY A 179 14.20 6.53 20.37
C GLY A 179 13.35 7.79 20.47
N GLU A 180 13.55 8.54 21.56
CA GLU A 180 12.77 9.75 21.88
C GLU A 180 12.81 10.82 20.80
N SER A 181 13.92 10.93 20.06
CA SER A 181 14.08 11.90 18.96
C SER A 181 13.13 11.70 17.79
N VAL A 182 12.52 10.52 17.68
CA VAL A 182 11.53 10.18 16.65
C VAL A 182 10.10 10.38 17.16
N GLY A 183 9.92 10.54 18.47
CA GLY A 183 8.61 10.69 19.10
C GLY A 183 7.98 12.05 18.86
N CYS A 184 6.67 12.13 19.14
CA CYS A 184 5.91 13.38 19.05
C CYS A 184 6.22 14.41 20.15
N GLY A 185 7.19 14.14 21.02
CA GLY A 185 7.55 15.00 22.16
C GLY A 185 6.53 15.00 23.32
N SER A 186 5.40 14.30 23.19
CA SER A 186 4.44 14.13 24.29
C SER A 186 5.04 13.27 25.40
N LYS A 187 4.76 13.65 26.66
CA LYS A 187 5.09 12.82 27.84
C LYS A 187 4.33 11.49 27.87
N GLU A 188 3.23 11.40 27.13
CA GLU A 188 2.39 10.21 26.99
C GLU A 188 2.76 9.37 25.76
N CYS A 189 3.87 9.68 25.08
CA CYS A 189 4.33 8.91 23.93
C CYS A 189 4.69 7.48 24.34
N ALA A 190 3.85 6.53 23.93
CA ALA A 190 3.91 5.11 24.26
C ALA A 190 3.45 4.26 23.05
N PRO A 191 3.61 2.92 23.09
CA PRO A 191 3.00 2.03 22.09
C PRO A 191 1.50 2.30 21.94
N GLY A 192 0.99 2.34 20.70
CA GLY A 192 -0.37 2.80 20.37
C GLY A 192 -0.46 4.29 19.99
N CYS A 193 0.63 5.05 20.08
CA CYS A 193 0.70 6.41 19.55
C CYS A 193 0.91 6.40 18.03
N ASP A 194 0.26 7.32 17.30
CA ASP A 194 0.37 7.45 15.84
C ASP A 194 1.74 7.96 15.33
N CYS A 195 2.68 8.28 16.24
CA CYS A 195 4.03 8.75 15.89
C CYS A 195 4.99 7.61 15.49
N ASP A 196 6.11 7.95 14.87
CA ASP A 196 7.08 6.97 14.36
C ASP A 196 8.03 6.36 15.42
N ARG A 197 7.93 6.75 16.69
CA ARG A 197 8.84 6.25 17.73
C ARG A 197 8.71 4.74 17.95
N PHE A 198 7.49 4.25 18.17
CA PHE A 198 7.23 2.83 18.39
C PHE A 198 6.82 2.22 17.06
N LEU A 199 7.81 1.80 16.27
CA LEU A 199 7.58 1.27 14.93
C LEU A 199 7.13 -0.19 15.01
N GLU A 200 5.95 -0.48 14.50
CA GLU A 200 5.45 -1.85 14.27
C GLU A 200 6.35 -2.56 13.24
N LEU A 201 7.00 -3.64 13.69
CA LEU A 201 7.87 -4.49 12.86
C LEU A 201 7.12 -5.72 12.34
N TRP A 202 6.37 -6.39 13.21
CA TRP A 202 5.79 -7.69 12.91
C TRP A 202 4.46 -7.87 13.63
N ASN A 203 3.42 -8.18 12.87
CA ASN A 203 2.10 -8.52 13.40
C ASN A 203 1.91 -10.06 13.42
N LEU A 204 1.50 -10.60 14.57
CA LEU A 204 1.17 -12.01 14.80
C LEU A 204 -0.34 -12.16 14.99
N VAL A 205 -1.04 -12.62 13.96
CA VAL A 205 -2.49 -12.78 13.97
C VAL A 205 -2.87 -14.20 14.39
N PHE A 206 -3.67 -14.29 15.45
CA PHE A 206 -4.19 -15.54 15.98
C PHE A 206 -5.57 -15.80 15.36
N MET A 207 -5.58 -16.37 14.16
CA MET A 207 -6.82 -16.62 13.42
C MET A 207 -7.69 -17.62 14.17
N GLN A 208 -8.83 -17.14 14.66
CA GLN A 208 -9.78 -17.91 15.46
C GLN A 208 -11.19 -17.86 14.90
N TYR A 209 -11.52 -16.84 14.11
CA TYR A 209 -12.87 -16.57 13.65
C TYR A 209 -12.92 -16.34 12.14
N ASN A 210 -14.09 -16.55 11.56
CA ASN A 210 -14.50 -16.07 10.25
C ASN A 210 -15.64 -15.07 10.45
N ARG A 211 -15.54 -13.91 9.81
CA ARG A 211 -16.57 -12.87 9.80
C ARG A 211 -17.41 -12.98 8.52
N ASP A 212 -18.73 -13.04 8.67
CA ASP A 212 -19.68 -12.98 7.54
C ASP A 212 -20.09 -11.53 7.17
N GLU A 213 -20.94 -11.39 6.16
CA GLU A 213 -21.37 -10.08 5.63
C GLU A 213 -22.19 -9.27 6.65
N GLU A 214 -22.86 -9.95 7.58
CA GLU A 214 -23.59 -9.36 8.70
C GLU A 214 -22.66 -8.98 9.88
N GLY A 215 -21.36 -9.27 9.77
CA GLY A 215 -20.35 -8.97 10.79
C GLY A 215 -20.31 -9.97 11.94
N LYS A 216 -21.04 -11.09 11.86
CA LYS A 216 -21.06 -12.13 12.89
C LYS A 216 -19.78 -12.96 12.80
N LEU A 217 -19.21 -13.24 13.97
CA LEU A 217 -18.02 -14.07 14.13
C LEU A 217 -18.40 -15.52 14.35
N THR A 218 -17.83 -16.41 13.54
CA THR A 218 -17.97 -17.87 13.66
C THR A 218 -16.59 -18.50 13.87
N PRO A 219 -16.41 -19.45 14.79
CA PRO A 219 -15.10 -20.08 14.99
C PRO A 219 -14.60 -20.77 13.71
N LEU A 220 -13.31 -20.63 13.41
CA LEU A 220 -12.66 -21.39 12.34
C LEU A 220 -12.59 -22.88 12.70
N PRO A 221 -12.60 -23.80 11.72
CA PRO A 221 -12.49 -25.24 11.97
C PRO A 221 -11.24 -25.61 12.79
N HIS A 222 -10.13 -24.92 12.51
CA HIS A 222 -8.87 -25.09 13.21
C HIS A 222 -8.24 -23.71 13.47
N PRO A 223 -7.98 -23.33 14.73
CA PRO A 223 -7.21 -22.15 15.05
C PRO A 223 -5.87 -22.16 14.32
N SER A 224 -5.49 -21.04 13.74
CA SER A 224 -4.39 -20.94 12.79
C SER A 224 -3.56 -19.69 13.04
N ILE A 225 -2.34 -19.65 12.51
CA ILE A 225 -1.44 -18.51 12.63
C ILE A 225 -1.23 -17.89 11.28
N ASP A 226 -1.35 -16.58 11.24
CA ASP A 226 -0.92 -15.71 10.16
C ASP A 226 0.02 -14.66 10.76
N THR A 227 1.08 -14.32 10.05
CA THR A 227 1.99 -13.27 10.49
C THR A 227 2.44 -12.44 9.30
N GLY A 228 2.79 -11.18 9.57
CA GLY A 228 3.31 -10.28 8.54
C GLY A 228 4.34 -9.30 9.12
N MET A 229 5.56 -9.36 8.59
CA MET A 229 6.63 -8.39 8.84
C MET A 229 6.96 -7.67 7.54
N GLY A 230 6.88 -6.34 7.53
CA GLY A 230 7.25 -5.54 6.37
C GLY A 230 8.76 -5.57 6.15
N LEU A 231 9.22 -6.11 5.02
CA LEU A 231 10.65 -6.26 4.71
C LEU A 231 11.37 -4.90 4.75
N GLU A 232 10.78 -3.87 4.16
CA GLU A 232 11.33 -2.53 4.10
C GLU A 232 11.57 -1.96 5.51
N ARG A 233 10.62 -2.18 6.43
CA ARG A 233 10.71 -1.67 7.81
C ARG A 233 11.81 -2.38 8.60
N ILE A 234 11.84 -3.71 8.58
CA ILE A 234 12.87 -4.47 9.30
C ILE A 234 14.27 -4.22 8.69
N THR A 235 14.34 -3.98 7.37
CA THR A 235 15.59 -3.60 6.69
C THR A 235 16.09 -2.24 7.19
N ALA A 236 15.20 -1.24 7.28
CA ALA A 236 15.57 0.07 7.81
C ALA A 236 16.17 -0.05 9.22
N VAL A 237 15.49 -0.79 10.10
CA VAL A 237 15.96 -1.02 11.47
C VAL A 237 17.32 -1.72 11.51
N LEU A 238 17.50 -2.81 10.78
CA LEU A 238 18.75 -3.58 10.76
C LEU A 238 19.91 -2.83 10.08
N GLN A 239 19.63 -1.80 9.31
CA GLN A 239 20.63 -0.90 8.72
C GLN A 239 20.81 0.40 9.50
N GLY A 240 20.14 0.56 10.66
CA GLY A 240 20.21 1.75 11.48
C GLY A 240 19.62 3.00 10.81
N LYS A 241 18.63 2.82 9.93
CA LYS A 241 17.90 3.88 9.23
C LYS A 241 16.55 4.11 9.90
N LEU A 242 16.10 5.36 9.89
CA LEU A 242 14.77 5.76 10.39
C LEU A 242 13.71 5.81 9.28
N ASN A 243 14.14 5.74 8.03
CA ASN A 243 13.29 5.85 6.87
C ASN A 243 13.54 4.68 5.93
N ASN A 244 12.45 4.02 5.50
CA ASN A 244 12.50 2.86 4.61
C ASN A 244 13.21 3.19 3.29
N PHE A 245 13.06 4.42 2.80
CA PHE A 245 13.67 4.89 1.56
C PHE A 245 15.19 5.06 1.64
N ASP A 246 15.79 5.02 2.83
CA ASP A 246 17.23 5.17 3.02
C ASP A 246 17.98 3.83 3.03
N THR A 247 17.29 2.74 2.67
CA THR A 247 17.80 1.37 2.65
C THR A 247 18.39 0.98 1.29
N ASP A 248 19.11 -0.15 1.28
CA ASP A 248 19.64 -0.76 0.05
C ASP A 248 18.55 -1.11 -0.98
N LEU A 249 17.29 -1.29 -0.57
CA LEU A 249 16.15 -1.53 -1.47
C LEU A 249 15.87 -0.34 -2.39
N PHE A 250 16.06 0.87 -1.89
CA PHE A 250 15.67 2.09 -2.59
C PHE A 250 16.87 2.88 -3.12
N GLU A 251 18.06 2.69 -2.56
CA GLU A 251 19.28 3.40 -2.98
C GLU A 251 19.51 3.38 -4.51
N PRO A 252 19.41 2.24 -5.22
CA PRO A 252 19.63 2.22 -6.67
C PRO A 252 18.61 3.04 -7.45
N ILE A 253 17.35 3.01 -7.01
CA ILE A 253 16.22 3.70 -7.65
C ILE A 253 16.34 5.22 -7.41
N ILE A 254 16.56 5.61 -6.15
CA ILE A 254 16.75 7.01 -5.73
C ILE A 254 17.95 7.64 -6.44
N ARG A 255 19.05 6.88 -6.59
CA ARG A 255 20.24 7.32 -7.32
C ARG A 255 19.93 7.61 -8.79
N GLU A 256 19.15 6.76 -9.45
CA GLU A 256 18.75 6.99 -10.85
C GLU A 256 17.87 8.25 -10.97
N ILE A 257 16.88 8.41 -10.08
CA ILE A 257 16.02 9.61 -10.05
C ILE A 257 16.85 10.88 -9.82
N SER A 258 17.80 10.82 -8.88
CA SER A 258 18.71 11.94 -8.59
C SER A 258 19.61 12.28 -9.78
N THR A 259 20.06 11.26 -10.52
CA THR A 259 20.88 11.43 -11.73
C THR A 259 20.10 12.08 -12.86
N LEU A 260 18.86 11.64 -13.09
CA LEU A 260 18.00 12.20 -14.13
C LEU A 260 17.61 13.65 -13.82
N SER A 261 17.24 13.94 -12.57
CA SER A 261 16.79 15.28 -12.14
C SER A 261 17.93 16.27 -11.88
N GLY A 262 19.15 15.78 -11.64
CA GLY A 262 20.26 16.60 -11.15
C GLY A 262 20.09 17.07 -9.69
N ILE A 263 19.07 16.57 -8.98
CA ILE A 263 18.78 16.92 -7.60
C ILE A 263 19.32 15.83 -6.68
N LYS A 264 20.09 16.23 -5.66
CA LYS A 264 20.62 15.30 -4.67
C LYS A 264 19.55 14.94 -3.65
N TYR A 265 19.31 13.65 -3.41
CA TYR A 265 18.50 13.19 -2.28
C TYR A 265 19.10 13.64 -0.94
N GLY A 266 18.26 14.17 -0.05
CA GLY A 266 18.65 14.86 1.18
C GLY A 266 18.86 16.37 1.02
N ALA A 267 18.64 16.95 -0.16
CA ALA A 267 18.83 18.39 -0.38
C ALA A 267 17.69 19.23 0.21
N SER A 268 16.45 18.76 0.15
CA SER A 268 15.31 19.41 0.78
C SER A 268 14.17 18.42 1.05
N PRO A 269 13.34 18.64 2.09
CA PRO A 269 12.19 17.77 2.37
C PRO A 269 11.23 17.61 1.19
N ASP A 270 10.97 18.70 0.45
CA ASP A 270 10.00 18.71 -0.66
C ASP A 270 10.51 17.90 -1.87
N THR A 271 11.80 18.06 -2.20
CA THR A 271 12.41 17.25 -3.26
C THR A 271 12.53 15.79 -2.86
N ASP A 272 12.84 15.52 -1.58
CA ASP A 272 12.94 14.16 -1.07
C ASP A 272 11.60 13.44 -1.09
N ALA A 273 10.51 14.12 -0.71
CA ALA A 273 9.16 13.59 -0.83
C ALA A 273 8.86 13.17 -2.27
N SER A 274 9.17 14.02 -3.25
CA SER A 274 8.96 13.70 -4.66
C SER A 274 9.83 12.54 -5.16
N ILE A 275 11.10 12.48 -4.76
CA ILE A 275 12.00 11.36 -5.08
C ILE A 275 11.45 10.04 -4.49
N ARG A 276 10.95 10.07 -3.25
CA ARG A 276 10.37 8.89 -2.57
C ARG A 276 9.09 8.41 -3.26
N VAL A 277 8.19 9.32 -3.63
CA VAL A 277 6.97 8.96 -4.36
C VAL A 277 7.32 8.27 -5.69
N ILE A 278 8.24 8.84 -6.47
CA ILE A 278 8.67 8.23 -7.73
C ILE A 278 9.28 6.85 -7.48
N ALA A 279 10.15 6.72 -6.48
CA ALA A 279 10.84 5.46 -6.19
C ALA A 279 9.86 4.33 -5.79
N ASP A 280 8.89 4.61 -4.93
CA ASP A 280 7.83 3.67 -4.56
C ASP A 280 6.95 3.31 -5.76
N HIS A 281 6.43 4.32 -6.46
CA HIS A 281 5.44 4.12 -7.52
C HIS A 281 6.02 3.42 -8.75
N VAL A 282 7.31 3.58 -9.05
CA VAL A 282 7.96 2.82 -10.13
C VAL A 282 8.09 1.34 -9.76
N ARG A 283 8.32 0.98 -8.48
CA ARG A 283 8.24 -0.43 -8.04
C ARG A 283 6.85 -0.99 -8.28
N ALA A 284 5.82 -0.29 -7.78
CA ALA A 284 4.42 -0.70 -7.95
C ALA A 284 4.03 -0.87 -9.42
N THR A 285 4.37 0.12 -10.25
CA THR A 285 4.09 0.12 -11.69
C THR A 285 4.78 -1.03 -12.41
N THR A 286 6.05 -1.29 -12.08
CA THR A 286 6.85 -2.37 -12.70
C THR A 286 6.20 -3.73 -12.48
N PHE A 287 5.83 -4.03 -11.24
CA PHE A 287 5.18 -5.31 -10.91
C PHE A 287 3.79 -5.43 -11.54
N LEU A 288 2.94 -4.39 -11.44
CA LEU A 288 1.60 -4.45 -12.00
C LEU A 288 1.58 -4.62 -13.52
N LEU A 289 2.44 -3.91 -14.25
CA LEU A 289 2.56 -4.05 -15.71
C LEU A 289 3.08 -5.45 -16.10
N SER A 290 4.07 -5.96 -15.36
CA SER A 290 4.66 -7.29 -15.62
C SER A 290 3.69 -8.43 -15.32
N GLU A 291 2.75 -8.24 -14.39
CA GLU A 291 1.66 -9.19 -14.13
C GLU A 291 0.41 -8.96 -15.02
N GLY A 292 0.55 -8.16 -16.08
CA GLY A 292 -0.46 -8.02 -17.13
C GLY A 292 -1.55 -6.98 -16.87
N VAL A 293 -1.47 -6.19 -15.79
CA VAL A 293 -2.37 -5.06 -15.58
C VAL A 293 -2.04 -3.96 -16.60
N VAL A 294 -3.07 -3.41 -17.25
CA VAL A 294 -2.92 -2.34 -18.24
C VAL A 294 -3.63 -1.08 -17.73
N PRO A 295 -3.04 0.12 -17.89
CA PRO A 295 -3.70 1.38 -17.53
C PRO A 295 -5.08 1.51 -18.21
N SER A 296 -6.11 1.79 -17.42
CA SER A 296 -7.50 1.93 -17.88
C SER A 296 -8.26 2.96 -17.05
N ASN A 297 -9.56 3.16 -17.32
CA ASN A 297 -10.42 4.06 -16.55
C ASN A 297 -11.20 3.35 -15.43
N GLU A 298 -11.04 2.04 -15.24
CA GLU A 298 -11.81 1.26 -14.28
C GLU A 298 -10.97 0.19 -13.56
N GLY A 299 -11.39 -0.18 -12.35
CA GLY A 299 -10.81 -1.28 -11.56
C GLY A 299 -9.30 -1.16 -11.34
N ARG A 300 -8.59 -2.28 -11.47
CA ARG A 300 -7.13 -2.38 -11.25
C ARG A 300 -6.33 -1.49 -12.22
N GLY A 301 -6.81 -1.36 -13.46
CA GLY A 301 -6.16 -0.52 -14.47
C GLY A 301 -6.27 0.97 -14.16
N TYR A 302 -7.36 1.40 -13.51
CA TYR A 302 -7.49 2.77 -13.00
C TYR A 302 -6.48 3.07 -11.89
N VAL A 303 -6.33 2.16 -10.93
CA VAL A 303 -5.34 2.32 -9.85
C VAL A 303 -3.93 2.42 -10.43
N LEU A 304 -3.56 1.53 -11.35
CA LEU A 304 -2.26 1.61 -12.04
C LEU A 304 -2.08 2.95 -12.76
N ARG A 305 -3.09 3.40 -13.50
CA ARG A 305 -3.09 4.71 -14.16
C ARG A 305 -2.86 5.84 -13.14
N ARG A 306 -3.52 5.82 -11.99
CA ARG A 306 -3.35 6.82 -10.93
C ARG A 306 -1.93 6.85 -10.39
N ILE A 307 -1.35 5.69 -10.06
CA ILE A 307 0.03 5.55 -9.58
C ILE A 307 1.03 6.12 -10.59
N ILE A 308 0.91 5.74 -11.87
CA ILE A 308 1.78 6.26 -12.94
C ILE A 308 1.70 7.80 -13.01
N ARG A 309 0.48 8.33 -13.04
CA ARG A 309 0.22 9.77 -13.18
C ARG A 309 0.74 10.58 -12.00
N ARG A 310 0.60 10.07 -10.77
CA ARG A 310 1.17 10.68 -9.58
C ARG A 310 2.69 10.70 -9.64
N ALA A 311 3.34 9.59 -10.02
CA ALA A 311 4.79 9.54 -10.21
C ALA A 311 5.26 10.54 -11.29
N SER A 312 4.55 10.64 -12.42
CA SER A 312 4.87 11.60 -13.49
C SER A 312 4.72 13.05 -13.03
N ARG A 313 3.73 13.36 -12.17
CA ARG A 313 3.60 14.68 -11.55
C ARG A 313 4.82 14.99 -10.68
N HIS A 314 5.23 14.07 -9.80
CA HIS A 314 6.40 14.30 -8.96
C HIS A 314 7.69 14.41 -9.78
N ALA A 315 7.80 13.71 -10.91
CA ALA A 315 8.90 13.90 -11.84
C ALA A 315 8.94 15.36 -12.35
N ARG A 316 7.80 15.94 -12.71
CA ARG A 316 7.70 17.36 -13.10
C ARG A 316 8.09 18.32 -11.98
N LEU A 317 7.73 18.04 -10.73
CA LEU A 317 8.17 18.83 -9.57
C LEU A 317 9.70 18.81 -9.39
N LEU A 318 10.37 17.78 -9.91
CA LEU A 318 11.84 17.68 -9.99
C LEU A 318 12.41 18.22 -11.32
N ASN A 319 11.64 19.01 -12.07
CA ASN A 319 11.98 19.56 -13.40
C ASN A 319 12.20 18.50 -14.51
N LEU A 320 11.63 17.30 -14.35
CA LEU A 320 11.62 16.27 -15.39
C LEU A 320 10.32 16.36 -16.19
N HIS A 321 10.35 17.11 -17.30
CA HIS A 321 9.17 17.35 -18.14
C HIS A 321 8.93 16.28 -19.21
N GLU A 322 9.99 15.58 -19.62
CA GLU A 322 9.93 14.50 -20.60
C GLU A 322 9.66 13.14 -19.92
N PRO A 323 9.00 12.19 -20.60
CA PRO A 323 8.82 10.83 -20.10
C PRO A 323 10.13 10.20 -19.61
N CYS A 324 10.14 9.74 -18.37
CA CYS A 324 11.36 9.25 -17.73
C CYS A 324 11.15 8.06 -16.80
N LEU A 325 9.92 7.78 -16.33
CA LEU A 325 9.66 6.68 -15.41
C LEU A 325 10.06 5.33 -16.01
N TYR A 326 9.86 5.14 -17.32
CA TYR A 326 10.29 3.92 -18.02
C TYR A 326 11.81 3.65 -17.93
N LYS A 327 12.64 4.66 -17.67
CA LYS A 327 14.09 4.49 -17.46
C LYS A 327 14.40 3.97 -16.05
N ILE A 328 13.61 4.42 -15.07
CA ILE A 328 13.76 4.08 -13.64
C ILE A 328 13.33 2.63 -13.35
N VAL A 329 12.57 1.99 -14.25
CA VAL A 329 12.25 0.56 -14.19
C VAL A 329 13.50 -0.32 -14.14
N ILE A 330 14.60 0.08 -14.77
CA ILE A 330 15.81 -0.74 -14.86
C ILE A 330 16.43 -1.02 -13.48
N PRO A 331 16.72 -0.01 -12.64
CA PRO A 331 17.14 -0.25 -11.25
C PRO A 331 16.22 -1.17 -10.45
N VAL A 332 14.90 -1.14 -10.69
CA VAL A 332 13.95 -2.05 -10.01
C VAL A 332 14.18 -3.50 -10.46
N ILE A 333 14.27 -3.73 -11.77
CA ILE A 333 14.53 -5.06 -12.34
C ILE A 333 15.89 -5.59 -11.89
N ASP A 334 16.93 -4.78 -11.94
CA ASP A 334 18.28 -5.19 -11.53
C ASP A 334 18.33 -5.58 -10.04
N SER A 335 17.51 -4.94 -9.20
CA SER A 335 17.48 -5.20 -7.76
C SER A 335 16.60 -6.39 -7.36
N MET A 336 15.55 -6.69 -8.14
CA MET A 336 14.49 -7.63 -7.72
C MET A 336 14.24 -8.77 -8.72
N GLY A 337 14.77 -8.69 -9.93
CA GLY A 337 14.48 -9.61 -11.04
C GLY A 337 14.98 -11.03 -10.86
N ASP A 338 16.04 -11.23 -10.07
CA ASP A 338 16.52 -12.58 -9.69
C ASP A 338 15.46 -13.35 -8.88
N LEU A 339 14.74 -12.64 -8.02
CA LEU A 339 13.72 -13.21 -7.14
C LEU A 339 12.36 -13.31 -7.83
N TYR A 340 12.06 -12.33 -8.67
CA TYR A 340 10.81 -12.17 -9.40
C TYR A 340 11.09 -12.15 -10.91
N PRO A 341 11.34 -13.32 -11.53
CA PRO A 341 11.75 -13.37 -12.94
C PRO A 341 10.74 -12.72 -13.90
N GLU A 342 9.46 -12.68 -13.52
CA GLU A 342 8.40 -12.06 -14.31
C GLU A 342 8.66 -10.59 -14.67
N ILE A 343 9.33 -9.80 -13.80
CA ILE A 343 9.65 -8.39 -14.13
C ILE A 343 10.83 -8.28 -15.09
N THR A 344 11.70 -9.28 -15.11
CA THR A 344 12.81 -9.38 -16.07
C THR A 344 12.27 -9.79 -17.44
N ASP A 345 11.42 -10.81 -17.47
CA ASP A 345 10.83 -11.36 -18.69
C ASP A 345 9.94 -10.32 -19.42
N GLU A 346 9.19 -9.51 -18.67
CA GLU A 346 8.29 -8.49 -19.23
C GLU A 346 8.93 -7.10 -19.34
N ARG A 347 10.25 -6.97 -19.19
CA ARG A 347 10.99 -5.70 -19.18
C ARG A 347 10.62 -4.78 -20.35
N GLU A 348 10.74 -5.26 -21.58
CA GLU A 348 10.54 -4.43 -22.78
C GLU A 348 9.10 -3.94 -22.90
N ARG A 349 8.13 -4.82 -22.59
CA ARG A 349 6.71 -4.48 -22.58
C ARG A 349 6.40 -3.44 -21.52
N THR A 350 6.90 -3.65 -20.29
CA THR A 350 6.72 -2.73 -19.17
C THR A 350 7.25 -1.34 -19.48
N GLN A 351 8.48 -1.22 -20.01
CA GLN A 351 9.04 0.06 -20.40
C GLN A 351 8.21 0.76 -21.50
N LYS A 352 7.76 -0.01 -22.50
CA LYS A 352 6.94 0.53 -23.60
C LYS A 352 5.59 1.04 -23.13
N LEU A 353 4.86 0.26 -22.32
CA LEU A 353 3.54 0.64 -21.82
C LEU A 353 3.61 1.85 -20.89
N LEU A 354 4.60 1.88 -20.00
CA LEU A 354 4.81 3.01 -19.10
C LEU A 354 5.10 4.29 -19.87
N ARG A 355 5.99 4.23 -20.87
CA ARG A 355 6.29 5.37 -21.73
C ARG A 355 5.04 5.90 -22.47
N ILE A 356 4.21 5.01 -23.01
CA ILE A 356 2.96 5.40 -23.71
C ILE A 356 2.00 6.13 -22.76
N GLU A 357 1.81 5.65 -21.54
CA GLU A 357 0.93 6.33 -20.56
C GLU A 357 1.52 7.69 -20.13
N GLU A 358 2.84 7.79 -19.91
CA GLU A 358 3.52 9.07 -19.61
C GLU A 358 3.36 10.10 -20.74
N GLU A 359 3.58 9.68 -22.00
CA GLU A 359 3.41 10.53 -23.19
C GLU A 359 1.95 10.98 -23.35
N SER A 360 1.00 10.08 -23.09
CA SER A 360 -0.42 10.39 -23.12
C SER A 360 -0.79 11.42 -22.07
N PHE A 361 -0.35 11.22 -20.84
CA PHE A 361 -0.64 12.09 -19.70
C PHE A 361 -0.02 13.48 -19.83
N THR A 362 1.23 13.55 -20.31
CA THR A 362 1.96 14.80 -20.54
C THR A 362 1.17 15.78 -21.41
N ARG A 363 0.51 15.28 -22.47
CA ARG A 363 -0.31 16.11 -23.38
C ARG A 363 -1.50 16.78 -22.71
N THR A 364 -2.02 16.21 -21.62
CA THR A 364 -3.25 16.67 -20.95
C THR A 364 -2.96 17.55 -19.73
N ILE A 365 -1.79 17.38 -19.11
CA ILE A 365 -1.58 17.87 -17.75
C ILE A 365 -1.23 19.35 -17.63
N GLU A 366 -0.44 19.90 -18.55
CA GLU A 366 0.17 21.22 -18.35
C GLU A 366 -0.88 22.32 -18.19
N LEU A 367 -1.94 22.23 -19.00
CA LEU A 367 -3.04 23.17 -18.91
C LEU A 367 -3.83 22.99 -17.60
N GLY A 368 -4.13 21.75 -17.20
CA GLY A 368 -4.89 21.48 -15.98
C GLY A 368 -4.14 21.85 -14.69
N MET A 369 -2.81 21.67 -14.66
CA MET A 369 -1.99 22.06 -13.50
C MET A 369 -2.01 23.56 -13.27
N ASN A 370 -1.80 24.37 -14.32
CA ASN A 370 -1.80 25.82 -14.19
C ASN A 370 -3.16 26.34 -13.67
N ILE A 371 -4.26 25.76 -14.16
CA ILE A 371 -5.61 26.15 -13.72
C ILE A 371 -5.84 25.75 -12.26
N LEU A 372 -5.40 24.56 -11.84
CA LEU A 372 -5.52 24.14 -10.46
C LEU A 372 -4.69 25.03 -9.52
N ASP A 373 -3.49 25.44 -9.92
CA ASP A 373 -2.67 26.37 -9.14
C ASP A 373 -3.35 27.74 -8.97
N GLU A 374 -4.02 28.25 -10.02
CA GLU A 374 -4.84 29.47 -9.94
C GLU A 374 -6.02 29.31 -8.96
N VAL A 375 -6.70 28.17 -9.01
CA VAL A 375 -7.81 27.84 -8.09
C VAL A 375 -7.29 27.78 -6.65
N ILE A 376 -6.19 27.09 -6.39
CA ILE A 376 -5.56 26.97 -5.06
C ILE A 376 -5.17 28.34 -4.52
N ALA A 377 -4.53 29.17 -5.35
CA ALA A 377 -4.15 30.52 -4.97
C ALA A 377 -5.37 31.38 -4.62
N ARG A 378 -6.47 31.25 -5.38
CA ARG A 378 -7.74 31.94 -5.09
C ARG A 378 -8.34 31.50 -3.76
N ILE A 379 -8.44 30.19 -3.52
CA ILE A 379 -9.02 29.61 -2.29
C ILE A 379 -8.21 30.03 -1.05
N LYS A 380 -6.88 29.94 -1.11
CA LYS A 380 -6.00 30.41 -0.03
C LYS A 380 -6.14 31.91 0.24
N LYS A 381 -6.29 32.72 -0.81
CA LYS A 381 -6.50 34.18 -0.67
C LYS A 381 -7.85 34.50 -0.02
N GLN A 382 -8.85 33.65 -0.20
CA GLN A 382 -10.16 33.76 0.45
C GLN A 382 -10.15 33.26 1.91
N GLY A 383 -9.07 32.62 2.37
CA GLY A 383 -8.98 32.01 3.70
C GLY A 383 -9.77 30.71 3.83
N GLU A 384 -10.13 30.11 2.71
CA GLU A 384 -10.86 28.84 2.66
C GLU A 384 -9.90 27.65 2.60
N THR A 385 -10.37 26.48 3.04
CA THR A 385 -9.59 25.23 3.07
C THR A 385 -10.14 24.15 2.14
N VAL A 386 -11.22 24.42 1.42
CA VAL A 386 -11.93 23.45 0.57
C VAL A 386 -12.06 24.02 -0.84
N ILE A 387 -11.61 23.26 -1.84
CA ILE A 387 -11.81 23.60 -3.25
C ILE A 387 -13.24 23.19 -3.65
N PRO A 388 -14.05 24.12 -4.19
CA PRO A 388 -15.42 23.83 -4.61
C PRO A 388 -15.50 22.73 -5.66
N GLY A 389 -16.51 21.87 -5.55
CA GLY A 389 -16.71 20.75 -6.46
C GLY A 389 -16.93 21.17 -7.92
N GLU A 390 -17.45 22.38 -8.16
CA GLU A 390 -17.63 22.95 -9.50
C GLU A 390 -16.29 23.25 -10.19
N ASP A 391 -15.30 23.76 -9.45
CA ASP A 391 -13.95 24.01 -9.98
C ASP A 391 -13.25 22.69 -10.33
N VAL A 392 -13.38 21.69 -9.46
CA VAL A 392 -12.85 20.34 -9.68
C VAL A 392 -13.55 19.65 -10.86
N PHE A 393 -14.87 19.83 -10.97
CA PHE A 393 -15.65 19.31 -12.09
C PHE A 393 -15.20 19.92 -13.41
N LYS A 394 -14.98 21.24 -13.44
CA LYS A 394 -14.45 21.92 -14.64
C LYS A 394 -13.06 21.40 -15.02
N LEU A 395 -12.17 21.21 -14.04
CA LEU A 395 -10.84 20.60 -14.24
C LEU A 395 -10.96 19.22 -14.90
N HIS A 396 -11.85 18.38 -14.36
CA HIS A 396 -12.08 17.03 -14.85
C HIS A 396 -12.73 17.00 -16.25
N ASP A 397 -13.86 17.68 -16.42
CA ASP A 397 -14.70 17.59 -17.62
C ASP A 397 -14.09 18.36 -18.80
N THR A 398 -13.62 19.59 -18.56
CA THR A 398 -13.12 20.46 -19.64
C THR A 398 -11.67 20.15 -20.00
N TYR A 399 -10.83 19.85 -19.00
CA TYR A 399 -9.38 19.71 -19.20
C TYR A 399 -8.88 18.28 -19.05
N GLY A 400 -9.76 17.31 -18.78
CA GLY A 400 -9.40 15.91 -18.61
C GLY A 400 -8.52 15.67 -17.38
N PHE A 401 -8.50 16.61 -16.42
CA PHE A 401 -7.63 16.55 -15.26
C PHE A 401 -8.15 15.51 -14.26
N PRO A 402 -7.36 14.52 -13.86
CA PRO A 402 -7.86 13.46 -12.98
C PRO A 402 -8.28 14.02 -11.61
N LEU A 403 -9.50 13.68 -11.16
CA LEU A 403 -10.01 14.04 -9.83
C LEU A 403 -9.02 13.67 -8.72
N ASP A 404 -8.50 12.44 -8.82
CA ASP A 404 -7.52 11.90 -7.90
C ASP A 404 -6.25 12.76 -7.81
N LEU A 405 -5.76 13.25 -8.95
CA LEU A 405 -4.58 14.11 -8.94
C LEU A 405 -4.88 15.49 -8.38
N ALA A 406 -6.09 16.02 -8.64
CA ALA A 406 -6.55 17.26 -8.03
C ALA A 406 -6.63 17.12 -6.51
N ARG A 407 -7.11 15.98 -6.00
CA ARG A 407 -7.11 15.64 -4.57
C ARG A 407 -5.70 15.66 -4.00
N ASP A 408 -4.77 14.93 -4.62
CA ASP A 408 -3.38 14.84 -4.15
C ASP A 408 -2.72 16.23 -4.12
N ILE A 409 -2.90 17.04 -5.16
CA ILE A 409 -2.37 18.42 -5.23
C ILE A 409 -3.01 19.32 -4.17
N ALA A 410 -4.32 19.21 -3.95
CA ALA A 410 -5.01 19.98 -2.92
C ALA A 410 -4.46 19.64 -1.54
N MET A 411 -4.27 18.35 -1.24
CA MET A 411 -3.70 17.87 0.03
C MET A 411 -2.29 18.40 0.26
N ASP A 412 -1.42 18.36 -0.75
CA ASP A 412 -0.07 18.95 -0.67
C ASP A 412 -0.12 20.47 -0.38
N ALA A 413 -1.16 21.15 -0.88
CA ALA A 413 -1.39 22.56 -0.62
C ALA A 413 -2.05 22.83 0.74
N GLY A 414 -2.38 21.82 1.54
CA GLY A 414 -3.10 21.95 2.81
C GLY A 414 -4.60 22.24 2.64
N LEU A 415 -5.18 21.83 1.51
CA LEU A 415 -6.59 21.99 1.17
C LEU A 415 -7.26 20.61 0.99
N SER A 416 -8.58 20.58 1.07
CA SER A 416 -9.41 19.45 0.63
C SER A 416 -10.24 19.80 -0.60
N ILE A 417 -10.91 18.81 -1.20
CA ILE A 417 -11.84 19.01 -2.32
C ILE A 417 -13.27 18.68 -1.87
N ASP A 418 -14.26 19.42 -2.36
CA ASP A 418 -15.67 19.10 -2.17
C ASP A 418 -16.10 17.98 -3.14
N GLU A 419 -15.87 16.73 -2.73
CA GLU A 419 -16.22 15.55 -3.52
C GLU A 419 -17.73 15.40 -3.72
N GLU A 420 -18.54 15.76 -2.73
CA GLU A 420 -19.99 15.72 -2.86
C GLU A 420 -20.47 16.72 -3.92
N GLY A 421 -19.89 17.94 -3.91
CA GLY A 421 -20.13 18.95 -4.95
C GLY A 421 -19.73 18.46 -6.33
N PHE A 422 -18.54 17.86 -6.46
CA PHE A 422 -18.08 17.28 -7.72
C PHE A 422 -19.07 16.21 -8.22
N GLN A 423 -19.51 15.32 -7.34
CA GLN A 423 -20.44 14.25 -7.69
C GLN A 423 -21.82 14.80 -8.09
N ARG A 424 -22.30 15.86 -7.43
CA ARG A 424 -23.53 16.57 -7.83
C ARG A 424 -23.40 17.12 -9.26
N GLU A 425 -22.27 17.74 -9.61
CA GLU A 425 -22.02 18.23 -10.97
C GLU A 425 -21.97 17.10 -12.00
N MET A 426 -21.26 16.00 -11.70
CA MET A 426 -21.22 14.80 -12.55
C MET A 426 -22.63 14.23 -12.79
N GLU A 427 -23.48 14.17 -11.77
CA GLU A 427 -24.87 13.72 -11.91
C GLU A 427 -25.72 14.69 -12.75
N MET A 428 -25.54 16.00 -12.56
CA MET A 428 -26.23 17.00 -13.37
C MET A 428 -25.80 16.91 -14.84
N GLN A 429 -24.52 16.72 -15.13
CA GLN A 429 -24.01 16.49 -16.48
C GLN A 429 -24.61 15.21 -17.09
N ARG A 430 -24.62 14.09 -16.35
CA ARG A 430 -25.25 12.84 -16.80
C ARG A 430 -26.73 13.02 -17.11
N LYS A 431 -27.46 13.77 -16.27
CA LYS A 431 -28.89 14.10 -16.50
C LYS A 431 -29.05 14.96 -17.76
N ARG A 432 -28.21 15.97 -17.97
CA ARG A 432 -28.21 16.80 -19.19
C ARG A 432 -27.93 15.97 -20.44
N ALA A 433 -26.92 15.11 -20.43
CA ALA A 433 -26.58 14.23 -21.55
C ALA A 433 -27.75 13.27 -21.91
N ARG A 434 -28.41 12.69 -20.91
CA ARG A 434 -29.61 11.85 -21.11
C ARG A 434 -30.81 12.63 -21.64
N ALA A 435 -31.01 13.87 -21.18
CA ALA A 435 -32.09 14.72 -21.66
C ALA A 435 -31.90 15.14 -23.12
N VAL A 436 -30.65 15.43 -23.53
CA VAL A 436 -30.29 15.71 -24.93
C VAL A 436 -30.54 14.49 -25.82
N TRP A 437 -30.10 13.30 -25.39
CA TRP A 437 -30.39 12.04 -26.10
C TRP A 437 -31.90 11.78 -26.26
N SER A 438 -32.69 11.98 -25.20
CA SER A 438 -34.14 11.81 -25.27
C SER A 438 -34.83 12.88 -26.13
N ALA A 439 -34.25 14.07 -26.26
CA ALA A 439 -34.76 15.13 -27.11
C ALA A 439 -34.43 14.84 -28.58
N GLU A 440 -33.20 14.40 -28.88
CA GLU A 440 -32.76 13.98 -30.23
C GLU A 440 -33.62 12.84 -30.77
N ASP A 441 -33.91 11.83 -29.95
CA ASP A 441 -34.77 10.69 -30.30
C ASP A 441 -36.22 11.13 -30.58
N ARG A 442 -36.73 12.12 -29.85
CA ARG A 442 -38.05 12.73 -30.10
C ARG A 442 -38.09 13.56 -31.38
N THR A 443 -37.04 14.33 -31.69
CA THR A 443 -36.94 15.06 -32.97
C THR A 443 -36.79 14.11 -34.15
N MET A 444 -36.01 13.02 -34.03
CA MET A 444 -35.91 11.99 -35.07
C MET A 444 -37.27 11.32 -35.30
N THR A 445 -38.01 11.02 -34.25
CA THR A 445 -39.37 10.45 -34.35
C THR A 445 -40.35 11.43 -34.99
N SER A 446 -40.26 12.74 -34.71
CA SER A 446 -41.14 13.75 -35.30
C SER A 446 -40.85 13.99 -36.78
N VAL A 447 -39.57 14.05 -37.18
CA VAL A 447 -39.15 14.20 -38.58
C VAL A 447 -39.60 12.99 -39.41
N TYR A 448 -39.48 11.77 -38.89
CA TYR A 448 -40.05 10.58 -39.55
C TYR A 448 -41.57 10.63 -39.66
N SER A 449 -42.27 11.20 -38.67
CA SER A 449 -43.74 11.31 -38.71
C SER A 449 -44.26 12.39 -39.67
N GLU A 450 -43.45 13.38 -39.99
CA GLU A 450 -43.76 14.43 -40.99
C GLU A 450 -43.49 13.94 -42.42
N ILE A 451 -42.40 13.18 -42.65
CA ILE A 451 -42.08 12.61 -43.96
C ILE A 451 -43.08 11.52 -44.39
N VAL A 452 -43.71 10.81 -43.45
CA VAL A 452 -44.75 9.79 -43.75
C VAL A 452 -46.13 10.43 -44.05
N LYS A 453 -46.26 11.75 -43.91
CA LYS A 453 -47.51 12.50 -44.16
C LYS A 453 -47.50 13.34 -45.46
N GLU A 454 -46.39 13.36 -46.20
CA GLU A 454 -46.33 13.79 -47.61
C GLU A 454 -46.38 12.57 -48.53
#